data_AF-T1EGU1-F1
#
_entry.id   AF-T1EGU1-F1
#
_cell.length_a   1.000
_cell.length_b   1.000
_cell.length_c   1.000
_cell.angle_alpha   90.00
_cell.angle_beta   90.00
_cell.angle_gamma   90.00
#
_symmetry.space_group_name_H-M   'P 1'
#
loop_
_entity.id
_entity.type
_entity.pdbx_description
1 polymer ?
#
loop_
_entity_poly.entity_id
_entity_poly.type
_entity_poly.pdbx_seq_one_letter_code
_entity_poly.pdbx_strand_id
1 'polypeptide(L)'
;GNFKLEKAVIVRKVTRYEYEKYILKPDLTEDQLKIYINKKGSNYDFLYLRHQEYIKSLLDLENAFEKRGIKYRLVQRYNFRPQLIDWADAIFTCGGDGTFLLAASKIQVPNKPVIGINSDPIRSEGFLCLPRKYSSNIMLTLDKIFKGEFR
;
A
#
# COMPACT_ATOMS: atom_id res chain seq x y z
N GLY A 1 13.26 -18.02 17.17
CA GLY A 1 11.90 -18.45 16.80
C GLY A 1 11.74 -18.25 15.31
N ASN A 2 11.25 -19.27 14.59
CA ASN A 2 11.03 -19.16 13.15
C ASN A 2 9.83 -18.23 12.92
N PHE A 3 10.07 -17.06 12.33
CA PHE A 3 9.00 -16.18 11.88
C PHE A 3 8.16 -16.90 10.83
N LYS A 4 6.83 -16.86 10.97
CA LYS A 4 5.90 -17.47 10.01
C LYS A 4 4.89 -16.41 9.59
N LEU A 5 4.71 -16.27 8.27
CA LEU A 5 3.77 -15.34 7.67
C LEU A 5 2.56 -16.12 7.15
N GLU A 6 1.50 -16.23 7.97
CA GLU A 6 0.22 -16.84 7.56
C GLU A 6 -0.88 -15.80 7.38
N LYS A 7 -0.83 -14.72 8.17
CA LYS A 7 -1.80 -13.63 8.19
C LYS A 7 -1.11 -12.29 8.01
N ALA A 8 -1.60 -11.47 7.09
CA ALA A 8 -1.06 -10.15 6.83
C ALA A 8 -2.14 -9.08 6.72
N VAL A 9 -1.89 -7.88 7.25
CA VAL A 9 -2.74 -6.73 6.95
C VAL A 9 -2.05 -5.88 5.90
N ILE A 10 -2.78 -5.49 4.85
CA ILE A 10 -2.32 -4.53 3.85
C ILE A 10 -2.95 -3.18 4.18
N VAL A 11 -2.14 -2.22 4.62
CA VAL A 11 -2.54 -0.84 4.85
C VAL A 11 -2.32 -0.04 3.57
N ARG A 12 -3.41 0.33 2.91
CA ARG A 12 -3.38 1.03 1.63
C ARG A 12 -3.55 2.54 1.81
N LYS A 13 -2.92 3.35 0.96
CA LYS A 13 -3.16 4.80 0.92
C LYS A 13 -4.54 5.12 0.31
N VAL A 14 -4.95 6.37 0.50
CA VAL A 14 -5.98 6.99 -0.35
C VAL A 14 -5.23 7.83 -1.37
N THR A 15 -5.40 7.53 -2.65
CA THR A 15 -4.80 8.31 -3.73
C THR A 15 -5.46 9.68 -3.84
N ARG A 16 -4.75 10.66 -4.40
CA ARG A 16 -5.34 11.95 -4.70
C ARG A 16 -6.52 11.82 -5.68
N TYR A 17 -6.46 10.90 -6.64
CA TYR A 17 -7.59 10.61 -7.52
C TYR A 17 -8.83 10.18 -6.72
N GLU A 18 -8.71 9.16 -5.85
CA GLU A 18 -9.82 8.70 -5.01
C GLU A 18 -10.37 9.83 -4.13
N TYR A 19 -9.51 10.66 -3.56
CA TYR A 19 -9.92 11.79 -2.73
C TYR A 19 -10.75 12.81 -3.53
N GLU A 20 -10.30 13.16 -4.73
CA GLU A 20 -11.01 14.10 -5.60
C GLU A 20 -12.34 13.53 -6.07
N LYS A 21 -12.34 12.27 -6.55
CA LYS A 21 -13.51 11.61 -7.11
C LYS A 21 -14.57 11.29 -6.06
N TYR A 22 -14.18 10.68 -4.94
CA TYR A 22 -15.15 10.08 -4.03
C TYR A 22 -15.41 10.90 -2.78
N ILE A 23 -14.53 11.85 -2.43
CA ILE A 23 -14.67 12.66 -1.21
C ILE A 23 -15.04 14.11 -1.56
N LEU A 24 -14.28 14.76 -2.44
CA LEU A 24 -14.52 16.17 -2.76
C LEU A 24 -15.63 16.40 -3.80
N LYS A 25 -15.77 15.48 -4.76
CA LYS A 25 -16.68 15.61 -5.91
C LYS A 25 -17.42 14.30 -6.22
N PRO A 26 -18.11 13.69 -5.23
CA PRO A 26 -18.80 12.41 -5.41
C PRO A 26 -19.88 12.45 -6.50
N ASP A 27 -20.48 13.61 -6.74
CA ASP A 27 -21.59 13.77 -7.69
C ASP A 27 -21.14 14.04 -9.14
N LEU A 28 -19.83 14.22 -9.38
CA LEU A 28 -19.34 14.49 -10.74
C LEU A 28 -19.15 13.20 -11.54
N THR A 29 -19.58 13.23 -12.80
CA THR A 29 -19.18 12.23 -13.79
C THR A 29 -17.67 12.30 -14.05
N GLU A 30 -17.11 11.30 -14.74
CA GLU A 30 -15.66 11.29 -15.01
C GLU A 30 -15.22 12.46 -15.90
N ASP A 31 -15.99 12.79 -16.93
CA ASP A 31 -15.70 13.93 -17.80
C ASP A 31 -15.76 15.26 -17.05
N GLN A 32 -16.75 15.41 -16.17
CA GLN A 32 -16.86 16.59 -15.30
C GLN A 32 -15.69 16.68 -14.32
N LEU A 33 -15.27 15.56 -13.73
CA LEU A 33 -14.11 15.52 -12.85
C LEU A 33 -12.83 15.91 -13.61
N LYS A 34 -12.64 15.41 -14.83
CA LYS A 34 -11.51 15.77 -15.70
C LYS A 34 -11.45 17.26 -15.96
N ILE A 35 -12.58 17.88 -16.33
CA ILE A 35 -12.67 19.33 -16.54
C ILE A 35 -12.37 20.08 -15.24
N TYR A 36 -12.96 19.67 -14.11
CA TYR A 36 -12.75 20.29 -12.81
C TYR A 36 -11.28 20.26 -12.36
N ILE A 37 -10.62 19.09 -12.46
CA ILE A 37 -9.22 18.91 -12.05
C ILE A 37 -8.27 19.72 -12.93
N ASN A 38 -8.54 19.80 -14.23
CA ASN A 38 -7.74 20.63 -15.13
C ASN A 38 -7.93 22.13 -14.88
N LYS A 39 -9.16 22.60 -14.64
CA LYS A 39 -9.44 24.02 -14.37
C LYS A 39 -8.75 24.58 -13.12
N LYS A 40 -8.49 23.76 -12.10
CA LYS A 40 -7.74 24.17 -10.90
C LYS A 40 -6.22 24.05 -11.04
N GLY A 41 -5.71 23.81 -12.25
CA GLY A 41 -4.27 23.75 -12.54
C GLY A 41 -3.60 22.41 -12.22
N SER A 42 -4.35 21.30 -12.14
CA SER A 42 -3.78 19.95 -12.02
C SER A 42 -4.00 19.14 -13.30
N ASN A 43 -3.10 18.21 -13.64
CA ASN A 43 -3.29 17.35 -14.81
C ASN A 43 -4.09 16.08 -14.43
N TYR A 44 -5.34 16.00 -14.88
CA TYR A 44 -6.20 14.84 -14.62
C TYR A 44 -5.60 13.53 -15.16
N ASP A 45 -5.12 13.52 -16.40
CA ASP A 45 -4.66 12.28 -17.05
C ASP A 45 -3.42 11.73 -16.33
N PHE A 46 -2.51 12.61 -15.91
CA PHE A 46 -1.36 12.23 -15.08
C PHE A 46 -1.78 11.74 -13.69
N LEU A 47 -2.76 12.40 -13.06
CA LEU A 47 -3.29 11.98 -11.76
C LEU A 47 -3.93 10.59 -11.84
N TYR A 48 -4.72 10.35 -12.88
CA TYR A 48 -5.38 9.07 -13.13
C TYR A 48 -4.35 7.98 -13.44
N LEU A 49 -3.34 8.26 -14.26
CA LEU A 49 -2.25 7.32 -14.54
C LEU A 49 -1.56 6.86 -13.26
N ARG A 50 -1.23 7.78 -12.35
CA ARG A 50 -0.63 7.43 -11.05
C ARG A 50 -1.55 6.61 -10.16
N HIS A 51 -2.85 6.85 -10.23
CA HIS A 51 -3.83 6.02 -9.54
C HIS A 51 -3.84 4.60 -10.10
N GLN A 52 -3.82 4.43 -11.43
CA GLN A 52 -3.76 3.11 -12.06
C GLN A 52 -2.47 2.36 -11.72
N GLU A 53 -1.32 3.03 -11.73
CA GLU A 53 -0.03 2.43 -11.30
C GLU A 53 -0.09 1.96 -9.83
N TYR A 54 -0.70 2.76 -8.95
CA TYR A 54 -0.94 2.37 -7.57
C TYR A 54 -1.86 1.16 -7.43
N ILE A 55 -3.00 1.14 -8.13
CA ILE A 55 -3.94 0.00 -8.10
C ILE A 55 -3.24 -1.26 -8.59
N LYS A 56 -2.44 -1.17 -9.66
CA LYS A 56 -1.64 -2.30 -10.12
C LYS A 56 -0.69 -2.81 -9.03
N SER A 57 0.04 -1.92 -8.36
CA SER A 57 0.94 -2.33 -7.26
C SER A 57 0.20 -3.00 -6.11
N LEU A 58 -1.02 -2.56 -5.81
CA LEU A 58 -1.86 -3.17 -4.77
C LEU A 58 -2.33 -4.58 -5.19
N LEU A 59 -2.80 -4.73 -6.43
CA LEU A 59 -3.20 -6.01 -7.00
C LEU A 59 -2.02 -6.98 -7.08
N ASP A 60 -0.84 -6.53 -7.46
CA ASP A 60 0.38 -7.35 -7.48
C ASP A 60 0.71 -7.90 -6.07
N LEU A 61 0.47 -7.10 -5.02
CA LEU A 61 0.65 -7.52 -3.63
C LEU A 61 -0.40 -8.54 -3.19
N GLU A 62 -1.67 -8.28 -3.45
CA GLU A 62 -2.79 -9.19 -3.14
C GLU A 62 -2.62 -10.54 -3.86
N ASN A 63 -2.35 -10.51 -5.16
CA ASN A 63 -2.08 -11.71 -5.96
C ASN A 63 -0.89 -12.52 -5.43
N ALA A 64 0.17 -11.85 -4.97
CA ALA A 64 1.33 -12.54 -4.38
C ALA A 64 0.97 -13.21 -3.05
N PHE A 65 0.12 -12.60 -2.24
CA PHE A 65 -0.37 -13.20 -0.99
C PHE A 65 -1.23 -14.42 -1.25
N GLU A 66 -2.15 -14.33 -2.22
CA GLU A 66 -3.01 -15.45 -2.63
C GLU A 66 -2.18 -16.63 -3.12
N LYS A 67 -1.21 -16.40 -4.01
CA LYS A 67 -0.30 -17.44 -4.51
C LYS A 67 0.52 -18.12 -3.42
N ARG A 68 0.78 -17.43 -2.31
CA ARG A 68 1.51 -17.96 -1.13
C ARG A 68 0.61 -18.54 -0.06
N GLY A 69 -0.72 -18.50 -0.26
CA GLY A 69 -1.68 -18.93 0.76
C GLY A 69 -1.71 -18.04 2.01
N ILE A 70 -1.24 -16.80 1.91
CA ILE A 70 -1.28 -15.83 3.02
C ILE A 70 -2.70 -15.27 3.12
N LYS A 71 -3.35 -15.47 4.27
CA LYS A 71 -4.64 -14.83 4.56
C LYS A 71 -4.40 -13.34 4.76
N TYR A 72 -5.19 -12.48 4.11
CA TYR A 72 -4.97 -11.06 4.25
C TYR A 72 -6.24 -10.24 4.47
N ARG A 73 -6.04 -9.06 5.05
CA ARG A 73 -7.06 -8.02 5.21
C ARG A 73 -6.55 -6.74 4.59
N LEU A 74 -7.23 -6.27 3.54
CA LEU A 74 -6.98 -4.97 2.94
C LEU A 74 -7.73 -3.88 3.72
N VAL A 75 -7.02 -2.85 4.17
CA VAL A 75 -7.61 -1.74 4.93
C VAL A 75 -7.06 -0.40 4.48
N GLN A 76 -7.92 0.62 4.42
CA GLN A 76 -7.47 1.99 4.21
C GLN A 76 -6.72 2.51 5.44
N ARG A 77 -5.68 3.33 5.24
CA ARG A 77 -4.82 3.87 6.32
C ARG A 77 -5.58 4.46 7.52
N TYR A 78 -6.70 5.15 7.28
CA TYR A 78 -7.51 5.77 8.33
C TYR A 78 -8.34 4.76 9.15
N ASN A 79 -8.56 3.56 8.61
CA ASN A 79 -9.28 2.46 9.24
C ASN A 79 -8.34 1.39 9.81
N PHE A 80 -7.03 1.63 9.81
CA PHE A 80 -6.08 0.75 10.48
C PHE A 80 -6.24 0.87 12.00
N ARG A 81 -6.74 -0.19 12.65
CA ARG A 81 -7.12 -0.27 14.07
C ARG A 81 -6.33 -1.36 14.81
N PRO A 82 -6.19 -1.28 16.15
CA PRO A 82 -5.42 -2.26 16.94
C PRO A 82 -5.80 -3.73 16.71
N GLN A 83 -7.09 -4.04 16.55
CA GLN A 83 -7.55 -5.42 16.33
C GLN A 83 -7.00 -6.06 15.05
N LEU A 84 -6.61 -5.25 14.06
CA LEU A 84 -5.95 -5.73 12.85
C LEU A 84 -4.48 -6.08 13.12
N ILE A 85 -3.83 -5.34 14.01
CA ILE A 85 -2.44 -5.59 14.43
C ILE A 85 -2.36 -6.92 15.18
N ASP A 86 -3.29 -7.16 16.12
CA ASP A 86 -3.34 -8.39 16.90
C ASP A 86 -3.58 -9.62 16.03
N TRP A 87 -4.41 -9.48 14.99
CA TRP A 87 -4.78 -10.56 14.09
C TRP A 87 -3.65 -11.00 13.13
N ALA A 88 -2.77 -10.09 12.73
CA ALA A 88 -1.78 -10.32 11.67
C ALA A 88 -0.41 -10.76 12.20
N ASP A 89 0.33 -11.56 11.45
CA ASP A 89 1.73 -11.86 11.74
C ASP A 89 2.65 -10.72 11.29
N ALA A 90 2.27 -10.02 10.22
CA ALA A 90 2.97 -8.85 9.69
C ALA A 90 2.02 -7.80 9.14
N ILE A 91 2.47 -6.54 9.15
CA ILE A 91 1.77 -5.42 8.52
C ILE A 91 2.54 -5.04 7.26
N PHE A 92 1.85 -5.03 6.13
CA PHE A 92 2.36 -4.49 4.88
C PHE A 92 1.70 -3.15 4.62
N THR A 93 2.45 -2.18 4.13
CA THR A 93 1.88 -0.93 3.64
C THR A 93 2.06 -0.84 2.13
N CYS A 94 1.06 -0.34 1.41
CA CYS A 94 1.17 -0.06 -0.02
C CYS A 94 0.97 1.46 -0.22
N GLY A 95 2.07 2.15 -0.50
CA GLY A 95 2.09 3.62 -0.53
C GLY A 95 3.50 4.17 -0.59
N GLY A 96 3.75 5.25 0.16
CA GLY A 96 5.09 5.78 0.41
C GLY A 96 5.37 5.86 1.90
N ASP A 97 6.43 6.56 2.30
CA ASP A 97 6.90 6.65 3.69
C ASP A 97 5.83 7.17 4.65
N GLY A 98 4.96 8.09 4.22
CA GLY A 98 3.86 8.58 5.06
C GLY A 98 2.83 7.48 5.42
N THR A 99 2.58 6.52 4.54
CA THR A 99 1.72 5.37 4.85
C THR A 99 2.44 4.40 5.77
N PHE A 100 3.74 4.16 5.52
CA PHE A 100 4.59 3.32 6.36
C PHE A 100 4.65 3.85 7.80
N LEU A 101 4.99 5.13 7.99
CA LEU A 101 5.08 5.78 9.29
C LEU A 101 3.75 5.76 10.05
N LEU A 102 2.62 5.97 9.36
CA LEU A 102 1.30 5.87 9.99
C LEU A 102 1.02 4.46 10.51
N ALA A 103 1.41 3.43 9.77
CA ALA A 103 1.24 2.04 10.23
C ALA A 103 2.20 1.74 11.39
N ALA A 104 3.48 2.11 11.26
CA ALA A 104 4.52 1.90 12.25
C ALA A 104 4.21 2.60 13.59
N SER A 105 3.69 3.83 13.57
CA SER A 105 3.36 4.57 14.78
C SER A 105 2.25 3.95 15.63
N LYS A 106 1.47 3.02 15.06
CA LYS A 106 0.42 2.27 15.78
C LYS A 106 0.90 0.93 16.35
N ILE A 107 2.12 0.51 16.02
CA ILE A 107 2.69 -0.74 16.53
C ILE A 107 3.29 -0.49 17.91
N GLN A 108 2.58 -0.92 18.95
CA GLN A 108 3.03 -0.81 20.34
C GLN A 108 3.65 -2.12 20.87
N VAL A 109 3.52 -3.21 20.11
CA VAL A 109 4.04 -4.53 20.48
C VAL A 109 5.43 -4.75 19.89
N PRO A 110 6.39 -5.26 20.67
CA PRO A 110 7.68 -5.65 20.14
C PRO A 110 7.50 -6.82 19.15
N ASN A 111 8.38 -6.88 18.15
CA ASN A 111 8.45 -7.98 17.16
C ASN A 111 7.28 -8.11 16.17
N LYS A 112 6.44 -7.09 15.98
CA LYS A 112 5.46 -7.05 14.87
C LYS A 112 6.07 -6.32 13.67
N PRO A 113 6.51 -7.02 12.60
CA PRO A 113 7.16 -6.37 11.47
C PRO A 113 6.18 -5.50 10.68
N VAL A 114 6.67 -4.34 10.25
CA VAL A 114 6.01 -3.46 9.28
C VAL A 114 6.87 -3.40 8.03
N ILE A 115 6.29 -3.71 6.89
CA ILE A 115 6.97 -3.85 5.60
C ILE A 115 6.37 -2.84 4.63
N GLY A 116 7.18 -1.87 4.18
CA GLY A 116 6.72 -0.85 3.24
C GLY A 116 6.89 -1.26 1.79
N ILE A 117 5.79 -1.40 1.05
CA ILE A 117 5.81 -1.53 -0.41
C ILE A 117 5.66 -0.14 -1.01
N ASN A 118 6.70 0.32 -1.69
CA ASN A 118 6.61 1.56 -2.46
C ASN A 118 5.72 1.33 -3.69
N SER A 119 4.56 1.98 -3.69
CA SER A 119 3.56 1.86 -4.76
C SER A 119 3.93 2.52 -6.09
N ASP A 120 4.96 3.37 -6.10
CA ASP A 120 5.42 4.08 -7.29
C ASP A 120 6.95 4.11 -7.31
N PRO A 121 7.61 2.93 -7.37
CA PRO A 121 9.05 2.80 -7.14
C PRO A 121 9.88 3.24 -8.35
N ILE A 122 9.23 3.65 -9.45
CA ILE A 122 9.87 4.21 -10.64
C ILE A 122 9.99 5.73 -10.53
N ARG A 123 8.96 6.40 -9.98
CA ARG A 123 8.86 7.86 -9.97
C ARG A 123 9.05 8.49 -8.58
N SER A 124 9.05 7.68 -7.52
CA SER A 124 9.24 8.13 -6.15
C SER A 124 10.22 7.21 -5.43
N GLU A 125 11.16 7.81 -4.71
CA GLU A 125 11.89 7.09 -3.67
C GLU A 125 11.04 7.04 -2.39
N GLY A 126 11.22 5.97 -1.62
CA GLY A 126 10.77 5.88 -0.24
C GLY A 126 11.97 5.41 0.57
N PHE A 127 12.39 6.20 1.56
CA PHE A 127 13.57 5.91 2.37
C PHE A 127 13.27 4.84 3.43
N LEU A 128 12.00 4.67 3.78
CA LEU A 128 11.55 3.70 4.77
C LEU A 128 10.87 2.49 4.12
N CYS A 129 10.24 2.69 2.96
CA CYS A 129 9.77 1.57 2.15
C CYS A 129 10.92 0.73 1.60
N LEU A 130 10.61 -0.50 1.21
CA LEU A 130 11.56 -1.41 0.60
C LEU A 130 12.15 -0.80 -0.68
N PRO A 131 13.45 -1.03 -0.94
CA PRO A 131 14.10 -0.62 -2.18
C PRO A 131 13.33 -1.05 -3.43
N ARG A 132 13.50 -0.30 -4.52
CA ARG A 132 12.80 -0.53 -5.80
C ARG A 132 12.76 -2.00 -6.22
N LYS A 133 13.91 -2.70 -6.15
CA LYS A 133 14.04 -4.13 -6.49
C LYS A 133 13.02 -5.02 -5.80
N TYR A 134 12.71 -4.74 -4.54
CA TYR A 134 11.80 -5.53 -3.72
C TYR A 134 10.36 -5.02 -3.81
N SER A 135 10.16 -3.70 -3.89
CA SER A 135 8.84 -3.10 -4.10
C SER A 135 8.23 -3.44 -5.47
N SER A 136 9.05 -3.61 -6.51
CA SER A 136 8.57 -4.00 -7.86
C SER A 136 8.49 -5.51 -8.08
N ASN A 137 8.97 -6.33 -7.13
CA ASN A 137 8.91 -7.78 -7.21
C ASN A 137 8.48 -8.36 -5.86
N ILE A 138 7.17 -8.36 -5.63
CA ILE A 138 6.59 -8.82 -4.36
C ILE A 138 6.88 -10.29 -4.10
N MET A 139 6.91 -11.14 -5.14
CA MET A 139 7.21 -12.56 -4.96
C MET A 139 8.62 -12.79 -4.45
N LEU A 140 9.61 -12.06 -4.97
CA LEU A 140 10.98 -12.09 -4.46
C LEU A 140 11.05 -11.60 -3.00
N THR A 141 10.31 -10.56 -2.66
CA THR A 141 10.22 -10.06 -1.28
C THR A 141 9.67 -11.14 -0.35
N LEU A 142 8.59 -11.82 -0.75
CA LEU A 142 8.02 -12.92 0.02
C LEU A 142 8.98 -14.11 0.14
N ASP A 143 9.71 -14.47 -0.93
CA ASP A 143 10.73 -15.53 -0.86
C ASP A 143 11.77 -15.26 0.23
N LYS A 144 12.27 -14.02 0.30
CA LYS A 144 13.22 -13.64 1.34
C LYS A 144 12.62 -13.74 2.73
N ILE A 145 11.37 -13.30 2.88
CA ILE A 145 10.64 -13.39 4.16
C ILE A 145 10.49 -14.86 4.59
N PHE A 146 10.03 -15.74 3.71
CA PHE A 146 9.86 -17.16 4.02
C PHE A 146 11.17 -17.89 4.31
N LYS A 147 12.29 -17.42 3.74
CA LYS A 147 13.63 -17.97 3.99
C LYS A 147 14.33 -17.41 5.23
N GLY A 148 13.77 -16.38 5.88
CA GLY A 148 14.46 -15.71 6.98
C GLY A 148 15.50 -14.67 6.56
N GLU A 149 15.58 -14.34 5.27
CA GLU A 149 16.62 -13.49 4.65
C GLU A 149 16.24 -11.99 4.66
N PHE A 150 15.83 -11.48 5.82
CA PHE A 150 15.27 -10.12 5.96
C PHE A 150 15.91 -9.27 7.08
N ARG A 151 17.15 -9.61 7.45
CA ARG A 151 18.00 -8.80 8.35
C ARG A 151 19.02 -7.98 7.57
#